data_AF-A0A4Q5X7Q4-F1
#
_entry.id   AF-A0A4Q5X7Q4-F1
#
_cell.length_a   1.000
_cell.length_b   1.000
_cell.length_c   1.000
_cell.angle_alpha   90.00
_cell.angle_beta   90.00
_cell.angle_gamma   90.00
#
_symmetry.space_group_name_H-M   'P 1'
#
loop_
_entity.id
_entity.type
_entity.pdbx_description
1 polymer ?
#
loop_
_entity_poly.entity_id
_entity_poly.type
_entity_poly.pdbx_seq_one_letter_code
_entity_poly.pdbx_strand_id
1 'polypeptide(L)'
;MSSSATSKPFALELVKLLVQVAWADHAVVPAEADRLLGFGRRSGLAEDELQGLANMLSGRAPLAPPNLGVLKERRTEVLRAVKELLLSDLEIADEEEDVLEQIAALLS
;
A
#
# COMPACT_ATOMS: atom_id res chain seq x y z
N MET A 1 12.94 19.99 4.98
CA MET A 1 13.56 19.78 3.65
C MET A 1 13.67 18.26 3.50
N SER A 2 12.99 17.54 2.63
CA SER A 2 12.26 17.87 1.39
C SER A 2 11.03 16.97 1.31
N SER A 3 9.86 17.52 0.98
CA SER A 3 8.75 16.72 0.46
C SER A 3 9.19 16.19 -0.90
N SER A 4 9.76 14.99 -0.91
CA SER A 4 9.94 14.22 -2.14
C SER A 4 8.54 13.96 -2.68
N ALA A 5 8.14 14.70 -3.71
CA ALA A 5 6.96 14.34 -4.47
C ALA A 5 7.17 12.91 -4.96
N THR A 6 6.44 11.97 -4.35
CA THR A 6 6.34 10.58 -4.77
C THR A 6 6.10 10.60 -6.28
N SER A 7 7.04 10.07 -7.07
CA SER A 7 6.88 10.02 -8.51
C SER A 7 5.61 9.24 -8.81
N LYS A 8 4.73 9.75 -9.68
CA LYS A 8 3.41 9.16 -9.96
C LYS A 8 3.45 7.63 -10.19
N PRO A 9 4.44 7.07 -10.93
CA PRO A 9 4.59 5.63 -11.05
C PRO A 9 4.82 4.93 -9.70
N PHE A 10 5.72 5.45 -8.87
CA PHE A 10 6.01 4.86 -7.56
C PHE A 10 4.80 4.96 -6.62
N ALA A 11 4.06 6.07 -6.63
CA ALA A 11 2.84 6.22 -5.82
C ALA A 11 1.81 5.14 -6.12
N LEU A 12 1.56 4.89 -7.41
CA LEU A 12 0.59 3.89 -7.85
C LEU A 12 1.04 2.47 -7.47
N GLU A 13 2.30 2.12 -7.70
CA GLU A 13 2.81 0.79 -7.36
C GLU A 13 2.86 0.57 -5.85
N LEU A 14 3.13 1.61 -5.07
CA LEU A 14 3.11 1.54 -3.61
C LEU A 14 1.68 1.31 -3.11
N VAL A 15 0.71 2.04 -3.65
CA VAL A 15 -0.72 1.83 -3.33
C VAL A 15 -1.15 0.39 -3.63
N LYS A 16 -0.77 -0.16 -4.79
CA LYS A 16 -1.10 -1.57 -5.13
C LYS A 16 -0.52 -2.55 -4.12
N LEU A 17 0.74 -2.36 -3.70
CA LEU A 17 1.37 -3.19 -2.67
C LEU A 17 0.60 -3.09 -1.35
N LEU A 18 0.29 -1.87 -0.92
CA LEU A 18 -0.43 -1.62 0.33
C LEU A 18 -1.83 -2.25 0.32
N VAL A 19 -2.52 -2.24 -0.81
CA VAL A 19 -3.81 -2.94 -0.97
C VAL A 19 -3.61 -4.45 -0.84
N GLN A 20 -2.58 -5.03 -1.46
CA GLN A 20 -2.30 -6.46 -1.31
C GLN A 20 -2.00 -6.86 0.13
N VAL A 21 -1.27 -6.01 0.86
CA VAL A 21 -1.01 -6.18 2.29
C VAL A 21 -2.31 -6.15 3.09
N ALA A 22 -3.16 -5.15 2.88
CA ALA A 22 -4.44 -5.05 3.58
C ALA A 22 -5.37 -6.25 3.30
N TRP A 23 -5.25 -6.88 2.13
CA TRP A 23 -6.02 -8.08 1.78
C TRP A 23 -5.38 -9.40 2.25
N ALA A 24 -4.19 -9.37 2.87
CA ALA A 24 -3.50 -10.57 3.34
C ALA A 24 -4.39 -11.39 4.28
N ASP A 25 -5.14 -10.72 5.17
CA ASP A 25 -6.05 -11.34 6.14
C ASP A 25 -7.45 -11.61 5.57
N HIS A 26 -7.59 -11.54 4.24
CA HIS A 26 -8.81 -11.82 3.47
C HIS A 26 -10.00 -10.89 3.77
N ALA A 27 -9.78 -9.83 4.54
CA ALA A 27 -10.74 -8.77 4.78
C ALA A 27 -10.01 -7.44 4.92
N VAL A 28 -10.49 -6.41 4.23
CA VAL A 28 -10.06 -5.02 4.45
C VAL A 28 -11.15 -4.32 5.23
N VAL A 29 -10.83 -3.77 6.39
CA VAL A 29 -11.83 -3.01 7.15
C VAL A 29 -12.06 -1.64 6.50
N PRO A 30 -13.27 -1.05 6.62
CA PRO A 30 -13.57 0.25 5.99
C PRO A 30 -12.57 1.36 6.35
N ALA A 31 -12.02 1.34 7.57
CA ALA A 31 -11.03 2.33 8.01
C ALA A 31 -9.70 2.24 7.23
N GLU A 32 -9.22 1.03 6.92
CA GLU A 32 -8.03 0.82 6.09
C GLU A 32 -8.28 1.24 4.65
N ALA A 33 -9.47 0.92 4.11
CA ALA A 33 -9.86 1.35 2.77
C ALA A 33 -9.85 2.88 2.63
N ASP A 34 -10.43 3.60 3.61
CA ASP A 34 -10.42 5.06 3.65
C ASP A 34 -9.00 5.63 3.78
N ARG A 35 -8.13 5.00 4.58
CA ARG A 35 -6.72 5.40 4.70
C ARG A 35 -5.96 5.21 3.38
N LEU A 36 -6.16 4.09 2.68
CA LEU A 36 -5.54 3.80 1.39
C LEU A 36 -6.00 4.77 0.30
N LEU A 37 -7.31 5.07 0.26
CA LEU A 37 -7.86 6.11 -0.62
C LEU A 37 -7.28 7.50 -0.30
N GLY A 38 -7.18 7.84 0.99
CA GLY A 38 -6.56 9.07 1.46
C GLY A 38 -5.07 9.17 1.08
N PHE A 39 -4.32 8.08 1.19
CA PHE A 39 -2.93 8.01 0.78
C PHE A 39 -2.78 8.19 -0.74
N GLY A 40 -3.62 7.52 -1.52
CA GLY A 40 -3.68 7.70 -2.98
C GLY A 40 -3.90 9.16 -3.38
N ARG A 41 -4.86 9.83 -2.73
CA ARG A 41 -5.14 11.26 -2.95
C ARG A 41 -3.94 12.15 -2.63
N ARG A 42 -3.32 11.95 -1.47
CA ARG A 42 -2.13 12.74 -1.05
C ARG A 42 -0.93 12.50 -1.97
N SER A 43 -0.86 11.33 -2.60
CA SER A 43 0.20 10.95 -3.52
C SER A 43 -0.03 11.42 -4.96
N GLY A 44 -1.14 12.13 -5.23
CA GLY A 44 -1.42 12.71 -6.54
C GLY A 44 -1.98 11.71 -7.56
N LEU A 45 -2.61 10.62 -7.11
CA LEU A 45 -3.39 9.76 -8.00
C LEU A 45 -4.56 10.55 -8.60
N ALA A 46 -4.82 10.31 -9.88
CA ALA A 46 -5.95 10.85 -10.59
C ALA A 46 -7.26 10.17 -10.16
N GLU A 47 -8.39 10.79 -10.48
CA GLU A 47 -9.70 10.35 -10.01
C GLU A 47 -10.09 8.96 -10.54
N ASP A 48 -9.68 8.62 -11.77
CA ASP A 48 -9.81 7.30 -12.37
C ASP A 48 -8.97 6.24 -11.64
N GLU A 49 -7.75 6.57 -11.25
CA GLU A 49 -6.87 5.71 -10.45
C GLU A 49 -7.45 5.48 -9.04
N LEU A 50 -8.01 6.52 -8.42
CA LEU A 50 -8.69 6.44 -7.13
C LEU A 50 -9.98 5.61 -7.21
N GLN A 51 -10.74 5.71 -8.29
CA GLN A 51 -11.92 4.89 -8.52
C GLN A 51 -11.54 3.42 -8.71
N GLY A 52 -10.45 3.15 -9.44
CA GLY A 52 -9.88 1.80 -9.56
C GLY A 52 -9.46 1.23 -8.21
N LEU A 53 -8.81 2.04 -7.38
CA LEU A 53 -8.44 1.70 -6.02
C LEU A 53 -9.67 1.36 -5.15
N ALA A 54 -10.72 2.18 -5.19
CA ALA A 54 -11.97 1.91 -4.47
C ALA A 54 -12.64 0.59 -4.91
N ASN A 55 -12.60 0.29 -6.20
CA ASN A 55 -13.14 -0.97 -6.73
C ASN A 55 -12.33 -2.19 -6.26
N MET A 56 -10.99 -2.08 -6.19
CA MET A 56 -10.14 -3.14 -5.64
C MET A 56 -10.38 -3.36 -4.14
N LEU A 57 -10.48 -2.27 -3.36
CA LEU A 57 -10.75 -2.34 -1.92
C LEU A 57 -12.13 -2.90 -1.58
N SER A 58 -13.11 -2.72 -2.46
CA SER A 58 -14.46 -3.27 -2.28
C SER A 58 -14.63 -4.68 -2.87
N GLY A 59 -13.56 -5.31 -3.37
CA GLY A 59 -13.61 -6.63 -4.00
C GLY A 59 -14.35 -6.65 -5.35
N ARG A 60 -14.69 -5.49 -5.91
CA ARG A 60 -15.38 -5.35 -7.20
C ARG A 60 -14.44 -5.46 -8.39
N ALA A 61 -13.14 -5.38 -8.17
CA ALA A 61 -12.09 -5.57 -9.16
C ALA A 61 -10.96 -6.43 -8.58
N PRO A 62 -10.27 -7.22 -9.42
CA PRO A 62 -9.13 -7.99 -8.97
C PRO A 62 -7.97 -7.08 -8.55
N LEU A 63 -7.20 -7.53 -7.55
CA LEU A 63 -5.99 -6.85 -7.11
C LEU A 63 -4.93 -6.88 -8.21
N ALA A 64 -4.57 -5.71 -8.74
CA ALA A 64 -3.47 -5.61 -9.70
C ALA A 64 -2.13 -5.83 -8.97
N PRO A 65 -1.22 -6.67 -9.51
CA PRO A 65 0.09 -6.88 -8.92
C PRO A 65 0.93 -5.58 -8.96
N PRO A 66 1.63 -5.23 -7.87
CA PRO A 66 2.56 -4.11 -7.86
C PRO A 66 3.80 -4.43 -8.68
N ASN A 67 4.35 -3.43 -9.35
CA ASN A 67 5.63 -3.52 -10.01
C ASN A 67 6.75 -3.38 -8.98
N LEU A 68 7.23 -4.52 -8.48
CA LEU A 68 8.32 -4.59 -7.50
C LEU A 68 9.61 -3.92 -8.00
N GLY A 69 9.86 -3.88 -9.32
CA GLY A 69 11.04 -3.20 -9.88
C GLY A 69 11.08 -1.72 -9.54
N VAL A 70 9.93 -1.04 -9.63
CA VAL A 70 9.79 0.39 -9.25
C VAL A 70 9.91 0.58 -7.73
N LEU A 71 9.39 -0.38 -6.95
CA LEU A 71 9.38 -0.30 -5.49
C LEU A 71 10.76 -0.51 -4.87
N LYS A 72 11.59 -1.39 -5.46
CA LYS A 72 12.95 -1.68 -4.98
C LYS A 72 13.84 -0.44 -4.94
N GLU A 73 13.67 0.49 -5.89
CA GLU A 73 14.43 1.74 -5.94
C GLU A 73 14.25 2.61 -4.68
N ARG A 74 13.12 2.46 -3.98
CA ARG A 74 12.76 3.22 -2.77
C ARG A 74 12.38 2.32 -1.60
N ARG A 75 13.06 1.17 -1.47
CA ARG A 75 12.77 0.12 -0.46
C ARG A 75 12.46 0.66 0.94
N THR A 76 13.26 1.59 1.46
CA THR A 76 13.07 2.15 2.81
C THR A 76 11.74 2.88 2.97
N GLU A 77 11.29 3.60 1.95
CA GLU A 77 9.96 4.24 1.98
C GLU A 77 8.84 3.22 1.87
N VAL A 78 9.02 2.18 1.05
CA VAL A 78 8.04 1.10 0.92
C VAL A 78 7.82 0.41 2.27
N LEU A 79 8.91 -0.02 2.92
CA LEU A 79 8.83 -0.66 4.25
C LEU A 79 8.22 0.26 5.31
N ARG A 80 8.52 1.56 5.26
CA ARG A 80 7.89 2.53 6.17
C ARG A 80 6.38 2.62 5.94
N ALA A 81 5.94 2.74 4.69
CA ALA A 81 4.52 2.83 4.35
C ALA A 81 3.75 1.56 4.72
N VAL A 82 4.35 0.38 4.50
CA VAL A 82 3.76 -0.91 4.93
C VAL A 82 3.64 -0.96 6.45
N LYS A 83 4.70 -0.58 7.18
CA LYS A 83 4.67 -0.52 8.64
C LYS A 83 3.61 0.47 9.16
N GLU A 84 3.46 1.63 8.53
CA GLU A 84 2.43 2.61 8.90
C GLU A 84 1.00 2.09 8.63
N LEU A 85 0.81 1.25 7.62
CA LEU A 85 -0.46 0.59 7.34
C LEU A 85 -0.80 -0.47 8.39
N LEU A 86 0.16 -1.32 8.73
CA LEU A 86 -0.03 -2.41 9.72
C LEU A 86 -0.29 -1.84 11.12
N LEU A 87 0.52 -0.88 11.58
CA LEU A 87 0.37 -0.21 12.88
C LEU A 87 -0.94 0.59 13.05
N SER A 88 -1.77 0.65 12.02
CA SER A 88 -2.95 1.51 11.98
C SER A 88 -4.11 1.00 12.86
N ASP A 89 -4.04 -0.25 13.32
CA ASP A 89 -4.99 -0.88 14.26
C ASP A 89 -4.50 -0.98 15.72
N LEU A 90 -3.39 -0.30 16.08
CA LEU A 90 -2.84 -0.17 17.45
C LEU A 90 -2.44 -1.49 18.16
N GLU A 91 -2.61 -2.65 17.53
CA GLU A 91 -2.09 -3.93 17.99
C GLU A 91 -1.12 -4.48 16.93
N ILE A 92 0.18 -4.50 17.23
CA ILE A 92 1.12 -5.26 16.42
C ILE A 92 0.84 -6.73 16.73
N ALA A 93 0.09 -7.40 15.86
CA ALA A 93 0.02 -8.86 15.88
C ALA A 93 1.36 -9.43 15.35
N ASP A 94 1.78 -10.58 15.85
CA ASP A 94 2.99 -11.28 15.36
C ASP A 94 2.93 -11.51 13.82
N GLU A 95 1.72 -11.62 13.28
CA GLU A 95 1.41 -11.75 11.84
C GLU A 95 1.85 -10.52 11.02
N GLU A 96 1.90 -9.33 11.62
CA GLU A 96 2.37 -8.10 10.94
C GLU A 96 3.89 -8.09 10.71
N GLU A 97 4.65 -8.66 11.65
CA GLU A 97 6.10 -8.75 11.54
C GLU A 97 6.49 -9.73 10.42
N ASP A 98 5.79 -10.85 10.31
CA ASP A 98 5.94 -11.82 9.21
C ASP A 98 5.67 -11.17 7.84
N VAL A 99 4.65 -10.31 7.73
CA VAL A 99 4.36 -9.58 6.48
C VAL A 99 5.48 -8.61 6.13
N LEU A 100 6.03 -7.89 7.12
CA LEU A 100 7.15 -6.98 6.92
C LEU A 100 8.41 -7.71 6.46
N GLU A 101 8.73 -8.86 7.06
CA GLU A 101 9.87 -9.69 6.65
C GLU A 101 9.71 -10.22 5.22
N GLN A 102 8.51 -10.71 4.87
CA GLN A 102 8.21 -11.18 3.52
C GLN A 102 8.38 -10.06 2.48
N ILE A 103 7.86 -8.87 2.74
CA ILE A 103 8.05 -7.72 1.84
C ILE A 103 9.51 -7.29 1.79
N ALA A 104 10.21 -7.30 2.92
CA ALA A 104 11.63 -6.99 2.94
C ALA A 104 12.46 -7.97 2.09
N ALA A 105 12.09 -9.26 2.07
CA ALA A 105 12.72 -10.28 1.22
C ALA A 105 12.37 -10.09 -0.27
N LEU A 106 11.11 -9.80 -0.60
CA LEU A 106 10.67 -9.52 -1.98
C LEU A 106 11.36 -8.30 -2.60
N LEU A 107 11.68 -7.30 -1.76
CA LEU A 107 12.37 -6.08 -2.15
C LEU A 107 13.91 -6.18 -2.09
N SER A 108 14.47 -7.35 -1.75
CA SER A 108 15.93 -7.57 -1.73
C SER A 108 16.56 -7.61 -3.12
#